data_AF-A0A0B1SZS9-F1
#
_entry.id   AF-A0A0B1SZS9-F1
#
_cell.length_a   1.000
_cell.length_b   1.000
_cell.length_c   1.000
_cell.angle_alpha   90.00
_cell.angle_beta   90.00
_cell.angle_gamma   90.00
#
_symmetry.space_group_name_H-M   'P 1'
#
loop_
_entity.id
_entity.type
_entity.pdbx_description
1 polymer ?
#
loop_
_entity_poly.entity_id
_entity_poly.type
_entity_poly.pdbx_seq_one_letter_code
_entity_poly.pdbx_strand_id
1 'polypeptide(L)'
;EKLTKEVFNPARDKFFGYVTKFLKASKSGYLVGDSLTFADLYLAETTSEFVKKVPTLYDGFPEVKAHAEKVRSNPALKKWIETRPQTSF
;
A
#
# COMPACT_ATOMS: atom_id res chain seq x y z
N GLU A 1 -3.75 -17.33 -12.49
CA GLU A 1 -3.72 -16.42 -13.66
C GLU A 1 -5.08 -15.77 -13.95
N LYS A 2 -6.16 -16.56 -14.16
CA LYS A 2 -7.52 -16.04 -14.39
C LYS A 2 -8.01 -15.09 -13.28
N LEU A 3 -7.93 -15.50 -12.02
CA LEU A 3 -8.32 -14.68 -10.86
C LEU A 3 -7.57 -13.33 -10.82
N THR A 4 -6.26 -13.34 -11.07
CA THR A 4 -5.43 -12.13 -11.05
C THR A 4 -5.86 -11.15 -12.15
N LYS A 5 -6.05 -11.66 -13.37
CA LYS A 5 -6.39 -10.83 -14.55
C LYS A 5 -7.83 -10.33 -14.52
N GLU A 6 -8.79 -11.17 -14.17
CA GLU A 6 -10.21 -10.88 -14.33
C GLU A 6 -10.86 -10.26 -13.09
N VAL A 7 -10.28 -10.47 -11.89
CA VAL A 7 -10.89 -10.00 -10.63
C VAL A 7 -9.95 -9.06 -9.88
N PHE A 8 -8.73 -9.50 -9.59
CA PHE A 8 -7.82 -8.73 -8.73
C PHE A 8 -7.34 -7.44 -9.40
N ASN A 9 -6.83 -7.49 -10.63
CA ASN A 9 -6.32 -6.31 -11.32
C ASN A 9 -7.41 -5.23 -11.55
N PRO A 10 -8.63 -5.56 -12.03
CA PRO A 10 -9.70 -4.57 -12.15
C PRO A 10 -10.11 -3.94 -10.81
N ALA A 11 -10.17 -4.74 -9.73
CA ALA A 11 -10.47 -4.23 -8.40
C ALA A 11 -9.36 -3.32 -7.87
N ARG A 12 -8.10 -3.74 -8.04
CA ARG A 12 -6.91 -2.95 -7.72
C ARG A 12 -6.93 -1.62 -8.46
N ASP A 13 -7.14 -1.62 -9.78
CA ASP A 13 -7.08 -0.40 -10.59
C ASP A 13 -8.13 0.62 -10.16
N LYS A 14 -9.35 0.15 -9.85
CA LYS A 14 -10.40 0.99 -9.30
C LYS A 14 -10.02 1.55 -7.92
N PHE A 15 -9.57 0.70 -7.02
CA PHE A 15 -9.21 1.09 -5.65
C PHE A 15 -8.01 2.04 -5.62
N PHE A 16 -6.91 1.70 -6.30
CA PHE A 16 -5.73 2.53 -6.43
C PHE A 16 -6.03 3.83 -7.17
N GLY A 17 -6.97 3.83 -8.13
CA GLY A 17 -7.48 5.05 -8.75
C GLY A 17 -8.08 6.03 -7.73
N TYR A 18 -8.80 5.56 -6.70
CA TYR A 18 -9.28 6.41 -5.61
C TYR A 18 -8.14 6.84 -4.67
N VAL A 19 -7.32 5.89 -4.22
CA VAL A 19 -6.19 6.13 -3.32
C VAL A 19 -5.23 7.19 -3.90
N THR A 20 -4.85 7.06 -5.17
CA THR A 20 -3.96 8.00 -5.85
C THR A 20 -4.56 9.41 -5.90
N LYS A 21 -5.89 9.58 -5.99
CA LYS A 21 -6.51 10.91 -5.89
C LYS A 21 -6.27 11.56 -4.52
N PHE A 22 -6.42 10.79 -3.43
CA PHE A 22 -6.11 11.28 -2.09
C PHE A 22 -4.62 11.61 -1.94
N LEU A 23 -3.73 10.72 -2.39
CA LEU A 23 -2.28 10.94 -2.30
C LEU A 23 -1.81 12.14 -3.13
N LYS A 24 -2.40 12.39 -4.31
CA LYS A 24 -2.08 13.57 -5.13
C LYS A 24 -2.59 14.87 -4.54
N ALA A 25 -3.73 14.83 -3.84
CA ALA A 25 -4.26 15.99 -3.12
C ALA A 25 -3.48 16.26 -1.82
N SER A 26 -2.85 15.24 -1.26
CA SER A 26 -2.03 15.32 -0.05
C SER A 26 -0.69 16.02 -0.31
N LYS A 27 -0.31 16.90 0.62
CA LYS A 27 1.02 17.52 0.65
C LYS A 27 2.00 16.80 1.57
N SER A 28 1.50 15.85 2.37
CA SER A 28 2.29 15.15 3.41
C SER A 28 2.76 13.76 2.95
N GLY A 29 2.09 13.21 1.93
CA GLY A 29 2.28 11.82 1.50
C GLY A 29 1.51 10.80 2.34
N TYR A 30 0.68 11.24 3.29
CA TYR A 30 -0.33 10.41 3.95
C TYR A 30 -1.70 10.58 3.26
N LEU A 31 -2.60 9.61 3.43
CA LEU A 31 -3.91 9.59 2.77
C LEU A 31 -4.78 10.79 3.15
N VAL A 32 -4.77 11.20 4.42
CA VAL A 32 -5.60 12.31 4.93
C VAL A 32 -4.79 13.11 5.94
N GLY A 33 -4.82 14.45 5.80
CA GLY A 33 -4.11 15.35 6.70
C GLY A 33 -2.60 15.33 6.51
N ASP A 34 -1.87 15.66 7.56
CA ASP A 34 -0.42 15.85 7.56
C ASP A 34 0.36 14.77 8.35
N SER A 35 -0.34 13.82 8.96
CA SER A 35 0.22 12.83 9.87
C SER A 35 -0.35 11.44 9.63
N LEU A 36 0.34 10.43 10.16
CA LEU A 36 -0.01 9.03 9.99
C LEU A 36 -1.36 8.71 10.64
N THR A 37 -2.23 8.03 9.90
CA THR A 37 -3.49 7.47 10.40
C THR A 37 -3.53 5.95 10.22
N PHE A 38 -4.51 5.28 10.83
CA PHE A 38 -4.68 3.84 10.64
C PHE A 38 -5.02 3.46 9.20
N ALA A 39 -5.60 4.36 8.41
CA ALA A 39 -5.89 4.14 6.99
C ALA A 39 -4.58 3.94 6.20
N ASP A 40 -3.54 4.70 6.55
CA ASP A 40 -2.21 4.54 5.97
C ASP A 40 -1.60 3.19 6.31
N LEU A 41 -1.76 2.72 7.56
CA LEU A 41 -1.30 1.41 7.99
C LEU A 41 -1.98 0.28 7.20
N TYR A 42 -3.30 0.36 7.03
CA TYR A 42 -4.06 -0.64 6.28
C TYR A 42 -3.59 -0.74 4.82
N LEU A 43 -3.48 0.40 4.15
CA LEU A 43 -3.03 0.45 2.75
C LEU A 43 -1.59 -0.07 2.63
N ALA A 44 -0.67 0.44 3.44
CA ALA A 44 0.74 0.08 3.36
C ALA A 44 1.01 -1.39 3.70
N GLU A 45 0.26 -1.98 4.63
CA GLU A 45 0.35 -3.42 4.91
C GLU A 45 -0.16 -4.25 3.75
N THR A 46 -1.38 -3.94 3.31
CA THR A 46 -2.05 -4.68 2.25
C THR A 46 -1.22 -4.71 0.97
N THR A 47 -0.67 -3.56 0.53
CA THR A 47 0.10 -3.51 -0.72
C THR A 47 1.47 -4.15 -0.60
N SER A 48 2.11 -4.07 0.56
CA SER A 48 3.43 -4.69 0.78
C SER A 48 3.36 -6.22 0.88
N GLU A 49 2.25 -6.78 1.35
CA GLU A 49 2.03 -8.22 1.31
C GLU A 49 1.61 -8.68 -0.09
N PHE A 50 0.73 -7.94 -0.78
CA PHE A 50 0.31 -8.32 -2.13
C PHE A 50 1.44 -8.27 -3.16
N VAL A 51 2.38 -7.31 -3.07
CA VAL A 51 3.47 -7.21 -4.06
C VAL A 51 4.39 -8.44 -4.04
N LYS A 52 4.48 -9.15 -2.90
CA LYS A 52 5.24 -10.41 -2.80
C LYS A 52 4.66 -11.51 -3.69
N LYS A 53 3.35 -11.49 -3.93
CA LYS A 53 2.63 -12.48 -4.77
C LYS A 53 2.31 -11.95 -6.17
N VAL A 54 2.18 -10.63 -6.32
CA VAL A 54 1.88 -9.94 -7.58
C VAL A 54 2.95 -8.85 -7.79
N PRO A 55 4.11 -9.18 -8.39
CA PRO A 55 5.21 -8.22 -8.52
C PRO A 55 4.85 -6.95 -9.29
N THR A 56 3.87 -7.03 -10.20
CA THR A 56 3.33 -5.92 -11.00
C THR A 56 2.25 -5.11 -10.27
N LEU A 57 2.07 -5.31 -8.96
CA LEU A 57 1.02 -4.66 -8.18
C LEU A 57 1.03 -3.13 -8.37
N TYR A 58 2.21 -2.53 -8.38
CA TYR A 58 2.38 -1.07 -8.43
C TYR A 58 2.46 -0.49 -9.85
N ASP A 59 2.37 -1.31 -10.89
CA ASP A 59 2.46 -0.84 -12.27
C ASP A 59 1.36 0.18 -12.54
N GLY A 60 1.76 1.41 -12.93
CA GLY A 60 0.85 2.54 -13.16
C GLY A 60 0.45 3.32 -11.91
N PHE A 61 0.90 2.92 -10.71
CA PHE A 61 0.54 3.56 -9.43
C PHE A 61 1.76 3.86 -8.54
N PRO A 62 2.74 4.66 -9.01
CA PRO A 62 3.96 4.97 -8.27
C PRO A 62 3.70 5.67 -6.92
N GLU A 63 2.62 6.45 -6.80
CA GLU A 63 2.25 7.14 -5.57
C GLU A 63 1.88 6.16 -4.45
N VAL A 64 1.21 5.05 -4.79
CA VAL A 64 0.84 4.00 -3.82
C VAL A 64 2.08 3.26 -3.31
N LYS A 65 3.05 3.01 -4.20
CA LYS A 65 4.35 2.45 -3.81
C LYS A 65 5.09 3.37 -2.84
N ALA A 66 5.21 4.66 -3.19
CA ALA A 66 5.88 5.65 -2.36
C ALA A 66 5.19 5.82 -0.99
N HIS A 67 3.86 5.75 -0.95
CA HIS A 67 3.09 5.75 0.30
C HIS A 67 3.45 4.56 1.19
N ALA A 68 3.45 3.34 0.65
CA ALA A 68 3.78 2.14 1.40
C ALA A 68 5.21 2.19 1.98
N GLU A 69 6.17 2.65 1.18
CA GLU A 69 7.57 2.86 1.61
C GLU A 69 7.67 3.89 2.73
N LYS A 70 7.02 5.05 2.58
CA LYS A 70 6.97 6.12 3.58
C LYS A 70 6.36 5.65 4.90
N VAL A 71 5.25 4.92 4.86
CA VAL A 71 4.59 4.44 6.07
C VAL A 71 5.47 3.41 6.79
N ARG A 72 6.04 2.45 6.04
CA ARG A 72 6.90 1.40 6.61
C ARG A 72 8.30 1.90 7.01
N SER A 73 8.70 3.11 6.62
CA SER A 73 9.92 3.74 7.13
C SER A 73 9.75 4.34 8.53
N ASN A 74 8.54 4.37 9.10
CA ASN A 74 8.34 4.76 10.50
C ASN A 74 9.17 3.83 11.41
N PRO A 75 10.06 4.36 12.29
CA PRO A 75 10.99 3.53 13.05
C PRO A 75 10.33 2.47 13.93
N ALA A 76 9.20 2.79 14.58
CA ALA A 76 8.49 1.85 15.44
C ALA A 76 7.81 0.75 14.61
N LEU A 77 7.18 1.12 13.49
CA LEU A 77 6.54 0.15 12.59
C LEU A 77 7.58 -0.75 11.90
N LYS A 78 8.70 -0.17 11.44
CA LYS A 78 9.80 -0.91 10.84
C LYS A 78 10.34 -1.97 11.81
N LYS A 79 10.62 -1.57 13.05
CA LYS A 79 11.04 -2.50 14.11
C LYS A 79 10.01 -3.61 14.32
N TRP A 80 8.72 -3.27 14.39
CA TRP A 80 7.66 -4.28 14.51
C TRP A 80 7.66 -5.28 13.35
N ILE A 81 7.76 -4.81 12.10
CA ILE A 81 7.77 -5.67 10.90
C ILE A 81 8.98 -6.62 10.92
N GLU A 82 10.13 -6.16 11.40
CA GLU A 82 11.35 -6.98 11.53
C GLU A 82 11.22 -8.04 12.63
N THR A 83 10.48 -7.75 13.71
CA THR A 83 10.38 -8.65 14.88
C THR A 83 9.10 -9.49 14.94
N ARG A 84 8.08 -9.17 14.14
CA ARG A 84 6.79 -9.88 14.20
C ARG A 84 6.94 -11.35 13.78
N PRO A 85 6.13 -12.26 14.34
CA PRO A 85 6.09 -13.64 13.87
C PRO A 85 5.84 -13.70 12.35
N GLN A 86 6.57 -14.57 11.67
CA GLN A 86 6.34 -14.80 10.25
C GLN A 86 5.15 -15.76 10.09
N THR A 87 4.05 -15.23 9.55
CA THR A 87 2.84 -15.99 9.19
C THR A 87 2.72 -16.08 7.66
N SER A 88 1.91 -17.03 7.17
CA SER A 88 1.72 -17.21 5.71
C SER A 88 0.93 -16.08 5.04
N PHE A 89 0.17 -15.32 5.84
CA PHE A 89 -0.61 -14.14 5.48
C PHE A 89 -0.88 -13.31 6.75
#